data_AF-A0A136NE89-F1
#
_entry.id   AF-A0A136NE89-F1
#
_cell.length_a   1.000
_cell.length_b   1.000
_cell.length_c   1.000
_cell.angle_alpha   90.00
_cell.angle_beta   90.00
_cell.angle_gamma   90.00
#
_symmetry.space_group_name_H-M   'P 1'
#
loop_
_entity.id
_entity.type
_entity.pdbx_description
1 polymer ?
#
loop_
_entity_poly.entity_id
_entity_poly.type
_entity_poly.pdbx_seq_one_letter_code
_entity_poly.pdbx_strand_id
1 'polypeptide(L)'
;MNQNLLPVMETFYSIQGEGEYQGHAAFFLRLAGCDVGCVWCDVKESWTVSENQYRQIDDIINEIKLNNAKIVVVTGGEPLMYNCSFLTQKLHQAGLRTHLETSGTYPISGDWDWICVSPKKFKKPLESVLQKASELKSCNIS
;
A
#
# COMPACT_ATOMS: atom_id res chain seq x y z
N MET A 1 1.77 -3.11 -21.09
CA MET A 1 2.00 -2.25 -19.91
C MET A 1 3.17 -2.82 -19.14
N ASN A 2 4.24 -2.05 -18.96
CA ASN A 2 5.42 -2.51 -18.22
C ASN A 2 5.04 -2.76 -16.76
N GLN A 3 4.92 -4.03 -16.36
CA GLN A 3 4.61 -4.43 -14.98
C GLN A 3 5.73 -4.09 -13.98
N ASN A 4 6.79 -3.41 -14.42
CA ASN A 4 7.95 -3.04 -13.62
C ASN A 4 7.90 -1.61 -13.08
N LEU A 5 6.86 -0.82 -13.42
CA LEU A 5 6.76 0.58 -13.00
C LEU A 5 5.56 0.79 -12.09
N LEU A 6 5.76 1.49 -10.98
CA LEU A 6 4.68 1.93 -10.09
C LEU A 6 4.81 3.44 -9.85
N PRO A 7 3.69 4.18 -9.80
CA PRO A 7 3.72 5.60 -9.45
C PRO A 7 3.91 5.73 -7.95
N VAL A 8 5.07 6.20 -7.54
CA VAL A 8 5.46 6.35 -6.13
C VAL A 8 5.35 7.81 -5.74
N MET A 9 4.54 8.10 -4.72
CA MET A 9 4.43 9.43 -4.14
C MET A 9 5.61 9.70 -3.20
N GLU A 10 5.83 8.79 -2.26
CA GLU A 10 6.92 8.89 -1.28
C GLU A 10 7.33 7.51 -0.76
N THR A 11 8.58 7.40 -0.33
CA THR A 11 9.11 6.27 0.41
C THR A 11 9.79 6.77 1.68
N PHE A 12 9.57 6.10 2.79
CA PHE A 12 10.25 6.42 4.05
C PHE A 12 10.36 5.21 4.95
N TYR A 13 11.43 5.18 5.74
CA TYR A 13 11.65 4.16 6.75
C TYR A 13 11.26 4.73 8.12
N SER A 14 10.35 4.05 8.81
CA SER A 14 9.85 4.51 10.12
C SER A 14 9.42 3.33 10.98
N ILE A 15 9.03 3.62 12.21
CA ILE A 15 8.39 2.66 13.11
C ILE A 15 6.89 2.68 12.82
N GLN A 16 6.28 1.52 12.62
CA GLN A 16 4.84 1.42 12.44
C GLN A 16 4.12 1.90 13.71
N GLY A 17 3.29 2.95 13.56
CA GLY A 17 2.64 3.63 14.67
C GLY A 17 1.28 3.06 15.09
N GLU A 18 0.67 2.18 14.27
CA GLU A 18 -0.70 1.69 14.43
C GLU A 18 -0.87 0.22 14.01
N GLY A 19 -1.91 -0.44 14.54
CA GLY A 19 -2.28 -1.82 14.22
C GLY A 19 -1.48 -2.87 15.00
N GLU A 20 -1.61 -4.14 14.63
CA GLU A 20 -1.00 -5.28 15.33
C GLU A 20 0.55 -5.18 15.41
N TYR A 21 1.17 -4.54 14.42
CA TYR A 21 2.64 -4.44 14.32
C TYR A 21 3.21 -3.14 14.88
N GLN A 22 2.48 -2.42 15.74
CA GLN A 22 2.97 -1.22 16.40
C GLN A 22 4.35 -1.46 17.05
N GLY A 23 5.32 -0.58 16.79
CA GLY A 23 6.68 -0.68 17.33
C GLY A 23 7.69 -1.43 16.45
N HIS A 24 7.27 -2.01 15.33
CA HIS A 24 8.19 -2.63 14.36
C HIS A 24 8.71 -1.61 13.35
N ALA A 25 10.00 -1.72 13.01
CA ALA A 25 10.56 -0.92 11.94
C ALA A 25 10.08 -1.44 10.57
N ALA A 26 9.46 -0.56 9.81
CA ALA A 26 8.82 -0.86 8.54
C ALA A 26 9.21 0.19 7.49
N PHE A 27 9.34 -0.28 6.26
CA PHE A 27 9.49 0.60 5.11
C PHE A 27 8.10 0.90 4.54
N PHE A 28 7.75 2.18 4.45
CA PHE A 28 6.49 2.62 3.88
C PHE A 28 6.71 2.98 2.42
N LEU A 29 5.98 2.31 1.53
CA LEU A 29 5.90 2.61 0.11
C LEU A 29 4.53 3.22 -0.17
N ARG A 30 4.48 4.54 -0.37
CA ARG A 30 3.25 5.25 -0.70
C ARG A 30 3.09 5.40 -2.20
N LEU A 31 2.05 4.78 -2.77
CA LEU A 31 1.72 4.95 -4.18
C LEU A 31 0.94 6.26 -4.41
N ALA A 32 1.08 6.83 -5.60
CA ALA A 32 0.25 7.93 -6.07
C ALA A 32 -0.97 7.37 -6.84
N GLY A 33 -1.99 8.20 -7.02
CA GLY A 33 -3.28 7.87 -7.63
C GLY A 33 -4.32 7.38 -6.62
N CYS A 34 -5.39 8.16 -6.41
CA CYS A 34 -6.57 7.74 -5.64
C CYS A 34 -7.83 8.30 -6.29
N ASP A 35 -8.80 7.45 -6.61
CA ASP A 35 -10.12 7.87 -7.09
C ASP A 35 -11.23 7.76 -6.01
N VAL A 36 -10.87 7.35 -4.79
CA VAL A 36 -11.84 7.10 -3.70
C VAL A 36 -12.54 8.39 -3.25
N GLY A 37 -11.93 9.56 -3.47
CA GLY A 37 -12.60 10.85 -3.30
C GLY A 37 -12.86 11.25 -1.84
N CYS A 38 -12.05 10.78 -0.89
CA CYS A 38 -12.26 11.09 0.54
C CYS A 38 -12.14 12.60 0.84
N VAL A 39 -13.22 13.22 1.33
CA VAL A 39 -13.27 14.65 1.69
C VAL A 39 -12.21 15.02 2.74
N TRP A 40 -11.94 14.11 3.67
CA TRP A 40 -10.98 14.22 4.77
C TRP A 40 -9.68 13.46 4.50
N CYS A 41 -9.27 13.36 3.24
CA CYS A 41 -7.98 12.77 2.91
C CYS A 41 -6.87 13.73 3.34
N ASP A 42 -6.03 13.29 4.29
CA ASP A 42 -4.88 14.09 4.76
C ASP A 42 -3.83 14.33 3.67
N VAL A 43 -3.87 13.57 2.57
CA VAL A 43 -2.88 13.63 1.47
C VAL A 43 -3.57 13.74 0.11
N LYS A 44 -4.29 14.84 -0.14
CA LYS A 44 -4.95 15.13 -1.43
C LYS A 44 -3.98 15.15 -2.63
N GLU A 45 -2.72 15.46 -2.36
CA GLU A 45 -1.63 15.48 -3.35
C GLU A 45 -1.35 14.10 -3.96
N SER A 46 -1.73 13.02 -3.27
CA SER A 46 -1.60 11.65 -3.79
C SER A 46 -2.66 11.28 -4.83
N TRP A 47 -3.61 12.15 -5.18
CA TRP A 47 -4.71 11.79 -6.10
C TRP A 47 -4.32 11.85 -7.58
N THR A 48 -3.38 12.72 -7.92
CA THR A 48 -2.89 12.91 -9.29
C THR A 48 -1.60 12.14 -9.50
N VAL A 49 -1.56 11.34 -10.56
CA VAL A 49 -0.34 10.68 -11.00
C VAL A 49 0.36 11.56 -12.02
N SER A 50 1.63 11.86 -11.78
CA SER A 50 2.51 12.52 -12.74
C SER A 50 3.47 11.52 -13.38
N GLU A 51 3.82 11.71 -14.65
CA GLU A 51 4.72 10.79 -15.38
C GLU A 51 6.11 10.66 -14.74
N ASN A 52 6.56 11.70 -14.01
CA ASN A 52 7.83 11.69 -13.28
C ASN A 52 7.81 10.90 -11.96
N GLN A 53 6.65 10.37 -11.53
CA GLN A 53 6.52 9.59 -10.30
C GLN A 53 6.71 8.08 -10.52
N TYR A 54 6.76 7.63 -11.77
CA TYR A 54 6.94 6.22 -12.07
C TYR A 54 8.37 5.77 -11.74
N ARG A 55 8.49 4.85 -10.80
CA ARG A 55 9.75 4.24 -10.38
C ARG A 55 9.78 2.77 -10.75
N GLN A 56 10.97 2.25 -11.07
CA GLN A 56 11.11 0.81 -11.29
C GLN A 56 11.02 0.05 -9.97
N ILE A 57 10.34 -1.09 -9.98
CA ILE A 57 10.18 -1.95 -8.80
C ILE A 57 11.54 -2.42 -8.29
N ASP A 58 12.48 -2.74 -9.18
CA ASP A 58 13.84 -3.14 -8.79
C ASP A 58 14.58 -2.02 -8.03
N ASP A 59 14.40 -0.75 -8.40
CA ASP A 59 15.00 0.39 -7.69
C ASP A 59 14.41 0.55 -6.28
N ILE A 60 13.09 0.36 -6.14
CA ILE A 60 12.38 0.40 -4.86
C ILE A 60 12.91 -0.71 -3.93
N ILE A 61 13.09 -1.92 -4.45
CA ILE A 61 13.60 -3.06 -3.66
C ILE A 61 15.04 -2.81 -3.19
N ASN A 62 15.88 -2.22 -4.04
CA ASN A 62 17.24 -1.87 -3.66
C ASN A 62 17.25 -0.83 -2.52
N GLU A 63 16.40 0.19 -2.59
CA GLU A 63 16.23 1.17 -1.52
C GLU A 63 15.77 0.53 -0.20
N ILE A 64 14.81 -0.40 -0.25
CA ILE A 64 14.31 -1.10 0.94
C ILE A 64 15.43 -1.91 1.61
N LYS A 65 16.25 -2.62 0.80
CA LYS A 65 17.37 -3.42 1.30
C LYS A 65 18.42 -2.57 2.02
N LEU A 66 18.68 -1.34 1.55
CA LEU A 66 19.62 -0.42 2.19
C LEU A 66 19.18 0.01 3.59
N ASN A 67 17.87 0.03 3.85
CA ASN A 67 17.30 0.45 5.14
C ASN A 67 17.16 -0.71 6.15
N ASN A 68 17.57 -1.93 5.78
CA ASN A 68 17.46 -3.14 6.61
C ASN A 68 16.05 -3.40 7.17
N ALA A 69 15.02 -2.95 6.45
CA ALA A 69 13.64 -3.17 6.81
C ALA A 69 13.29 -4.66 6.70
N LYS A 70 12.46 -5.17 7.61
CA LYS A 70 11.93 -6.55 7.55
C LYS A 70 10.49 -6.62 7.09
N ILE A 71 9.80 -5.48 7.14
CA ILE A 71 8.40 -5.31 6.81
C ILE A 71 8.30 -4.16 5.82
N VAL A 72 7.51 -4.36 4.77
CA VAL A 72 7.20 -3.33 3.78
C VAL A 72 5.70 -3.11 3.79
N VAL A 73 5.30 -1.90 4.15
CA VAL A 73 3.90 -1.46 4.16
C VAL A 73 3.64 -0.71 2.85
N VAL A 74 2.79 -1.26 2.00
CA VAL A 74 2.35 -0.63 0.75
C VAL A 74 1.00 0.04 1.02
N THR A 75 0.97 1.36 0.81
CA THR A 75 -0.13 2.23 1.19
C THR A 75 -0.28 3.40 0.21
N GLY A 76 -1.22 4.30 0.51
CA GLY A 76 -1.47 5.58 -0.16
C GLY A 76 -1.86 5.51 -1.63
N GLY A 77 -2.37 6.65 -2.09
CA GLY A 77 -3.34 6.59 -3.16
C GLY A 77 -4.43 5.58 -2.80
N GLU A 78 -4.83 4.77 -3.77
CA GLU A 78 -5.37 3.42 -3.52
C GLU A 78 -4.45 2.39 -4.20
N PRO A 79 -3.67 1.59 -3.44
CA PRO A 79 -2.65 0.72 -4.02
C PRO A 79 -3.23 -0.36 -4.93
N LEU A 80 -4.45 -0.83 -4.65
CA LEU A 80 -5.13 -1.83 -5.46
C LEU A 80 -5.65 -1.30 -6.81
N MET A 81 -5.46 -0.02 -7.13
CA MET A 81 -5.62 0.50 -8.49
C MET A 81 -4.55 -0.04 -9.44
N TYR A 82 -3.42 -0.53 -8.91
CA TYR A 82 -2.29 -1.05 -9.66
C TYR A 82 -2.17 -2.56 -9.51
N ASN A 83 -1.44 -3.20 -10.43
CA ASN A 83 -1.10 -4.62 -10.30
C ASN A 83 0.17 -4.78 -9.45
N CYS A 84 0.00 -5.19 -8.19
CA CYS A 84 1.08 -5.38 -7.23
C CYS A 84 1.68 -6.79 -7.23
N SER A 85 1.33 -7.66 -8.19
CA SER A 85 1.79 -9.05 -8.22
C SER A 85 3.31 -9.16 -8.40
N PHE A 86 3.89 -8.33 -9.26
CA PHE A 86 5.34 -8.34 -9.48
C PHE A 86 6.10 -7.76 -8.27
N LEU A 87 5.56 -6.71 -7.65
CA LEU A 87 6.12 -6.11 -6.44
C LEU A 87 6.16 -7.13 -5.29
N THR A 88 5.03 -7.74 -4.96
CA THR A 88 4.90 -8.71 -3.87
C THR A 88 5.82 -9.92 -4.07
N GLN A 89 5.83 -10.49 -5.28
CA GLN A 89 6.74 -11.59 -5.63
C GLN A 89 8.21 -11.23 -5.33
N LYS A 90 8.66 -10.06 -5.74
CA LYS A 90 10.05 -9.64 -5.54
C LYS A 90 10.38 -9.33 -4.07
N LEU A 91 9.43 -8.77 -3.33
CA LEU A 91 9.59 -8.52 -1.90
C LEU A 91 9.71 -9.84 -1.13
N HIS A 92 8.88 -10.83 -1.45
CA HIS A 92 8.97 -12.17 -0.87
C HIS A 92 10.27 -12.88 -1.24
N GLN A 93 10.74 -12.77 -2.48
CA GLN A 93 12.06 -13.27 -2.89
C GLN A 93 13.22 -12.62 -2.12
N ALA A 94 13.03 -11.37 -1.67
CA ALA A 94 13.99 -10.68 -0.81
C ALA A 94 13.84 -11.03 0.68
N GLY A 95 12.91 -11.92 1.05
CA GLY A 95 12.66 -12.33 2.44
C GLY A 95 11.93 -11.27 3.27
N LEU A 96 11.26 -10.32 2.62
CA LEU A 96 10.53 -9.23 3.26
C LEU A 96 9.07 -9.61 3.46
N ARG A 97 8.48 -9.24 4.61
CA ARG A 97 7.04 -9.36 4.85
C ARG A 97 6.29 -8.21 4.21
N THR A 98 5.19 -8.49 3.52
CA THR A 98 4.39 -7.50 2.77
C THR A 98 3.08 -7.20 3.47
N HIS A 99 2.88 -5.93 3.83
CA HIS A 99 1.65 -5.44 4.45
C HIS A 99 0.94 -4.51 3.46
N LEU A 100 -0.37 -4.71 3.29
CA LEU A 100 -1.23 -3.89 2.45
C LEU A 100 -2.13 -3.02 3.32
N GLU A 101 -2.18 -1.72 3.05
CA GLU A 101 -3.23 -0.82 3.55
C GLU A 101 -4.10 -0.34 2.38
N THR A 102 -5.39 -0.68 2.40
CA THR A 102 -6.31 -0.38 1.28
C THR A 102 -7.70 0.06 1.79
N SER A 103 -8.43 0.81 0.96
CA SER A 103 -9.88 1.02 1.19
C SER A 103 -10.72 -0.24 0.95
N GLY A 104 -10.14 -1.23 0.25
CA GLY A 104 -10.78 -2.49 -0.14
C GLY A 104 -11.73 -2.37 -1.32
N THR A 105 -11.71 -1.23 -2.04
CA THR A 105 -12.66 -0.92 -3.12
C THR A 105 -12.31 -1.55 -4.47
N TYR A 106 -11.14 -2.17 -4.57
CA TYR A 106 -10.62 -2.84 -5.75
C TYR A 106 -10.22 -4.29 -5.45
N PRO A 107 -10.22 -5.19 -6.46
CA PRO A 107 -9.73 -6.56 -6.27
C PRO A 107 -8.28 -6.59 -5.81
N ILE A 108 -7.96 -7.49 -4.88
CA ILE A 108 -6.58 -7.69 -4.44
C ILE A 108 -5.74 -8.21 -5.61
N SER A 109 -4.63 -7.52 -5.88
CA SER A 109 -3.58 -7.95 -6.79
C SER A 109 -2.32 -8.27 -5.97
N GLY A 110 -1.61 -9.34 -6.34
CA GLY A 110 -0.44 -9.83 -5.61
C GLY A 110 -0.75 -10.66 -4.36
N ASP A 111 0.32 -11.04 -3.66
CA ASP A 111 0.30 -11.89 -2.48
C ASP A 111 0.79 -11.13 -1.25
N TRP A 112 -0.02 -11.10 -0.20
CA TRP A 112 0.16 -10.20 0.94
C TRP A 112 0.15 -10.98 2.26
N ASP A 113 1.17 -10.77 3.09
CA ASP A 113 1.26 -11.41 4.40
C ASP A 113 0.27 -10.82 5.42
N TRP A 114 -0.02 -9.52 5.28
CA TRP A 114 -0.97 -8.81 6.13
C TRP A 114 -1.83 -7.86 5.30
N ILE A 115 -3.15 -7.89 5.50
CA ILE A 115 -4.07 -6.98 4.81
C ILE A 115 -4.86 -6.18 5.84
N CYS A 116 -4.62 -4.88 5.88
CA CYS A 116 -5.39 -3.91 6.63
C CYS A 116 -6.38 -3.20 5.71
N VAL A 117 -7.67 -3.41 5.94
CA VAL A 117 -8.74 -2.72 5.20
C VAL A 117 -9.29 -1.58 6.04
N SER A 118 -9.38 -0.39 5.45
CA SER A 118 -10.00 0.79 6.04
C SER A 118 -11.20 1.23 5.19
N PRO A 119 -12.41 0.68 5.45
CA PRO A 119 -13.61 1.00 4.68
C PRO A 119 -13.91 2.49 4.69
N LYS A 120 -14.20 3.06 3.52
CA LYS A 120 -14.55 4.48 3.37
C LYS A 120 -16.05 4.62 3.09
N LYS A 121 -16.69 5.65 3.66
CA LYS A 121 -18.15 5.87 3.50
C LYS A 121 -18.60 6.00 2.04
N PHE A 122 -17.73 6.57 1.19
CA PHE A 122 -18.07 7.00 -0.17
C PHE A 122 -17.96 5.88 -1.21
N LYS A 123 -17.15 4.85 -0.96
CA LYS A 123 -16.96 3.72 -1.87
C LYS A 123 -16.84 2.46 -1.03
N LYS A 124 -17.83 1.57 -1.15
CA LYS A 124 -17.91 0.35 -0.35
C LYS A 124 -16.78 -0.61 -0.72
N PRO A 125 -16.12 -1.25 0.26
CA PRO A 125 -15.17 -2.31 -0.01
C PRO A 125 -15.87 -3.52 -0.66
N LEU A 126 -15.13 -4.26 -1.47
CA LEU A 126 -15.56 -5.53 -2.02
C LEU A 126 -15.58 -6.59 -0.91
N GLU A 127 -16.62 -7.41 -0.89
CA GLU A 127 -16.75 -8.49 0.10
C GLU A 127 -15.59 -9.48 0.04
N SER A 128 -15.10 -9.77 -1.16
CA SER A 128 -13.92 -10.62 -1.38
C SER A 128 -12.64 -10.08 -0.73
N VAL A 129 -12.55 -8.76 -0.54
CA VAL A 129 -11.40 -8.12 0.12
C VAL A 129 -11.59 -8.14 1.62
N LEU A 130 -12.80 -7.91 2.12
CA LEU A 130 -13.12 -8.02 3.54
C LEU A 130 -12.88 -9.44 4.08
N GLN A 131 -13.20 -10.47 3.31
CA GLN A 131 -12.95 -11.87 3.68
C GLN A 131 -11.45 -12.20 3.80
N LYS A 132 -10.59 -11.43 3.13
CA LYS A 132 -9.12 -11.57 3.17
C LYS A 132 -8.46 -10.58 4.13
N ALA A 133 -9.23 -9.72 4.79
CA ALA A 133 -8.71 -8.72 5.71
C ALA A 133 -8.18 -9.40 6.98
N SER A 134 -6.91 -9.17 7.28
CA SER A 134 -6.30 -9.52 8.56
C SER A 134 -6.72 -8.52 9.65
N GLU A 135 -6.90 -7.25 9.27
CA GLU A 135 -7.30 -6.16 10.16
C GLU A 135 -8.35 -5.25 9.52
N LEU A 136 -9.32 -4.82 10.32
CA LEU A 136 -10.30 -3.80 9.95
C LEU A 136 -10.07 -2.53 10.78
N LYS A 137 -9.47 -1.49 10.16
CA LYS A 137 -9.36 -0.19 10.81
C LYS A 137 -10.74 0.49 10.80
N SER A 138 -11.27 0.75 11.99
CA SER A 138 -12.50 1.53 12.17
C SER A 138 -12.24 2.99 11.78
N CYS A 139 -12.54 3.38 10.53
CA CYS A 139 -12.80 4.79 10.26
C CYS A 139 -14.10 5.12 11.01
N ASN A 140 -14.04 6.01 12.02
CA ASN A 140 -15.23 6.54 12.66
C ASN A 140 -16.21 6.98 11.58
N ILE A 141 -17.27 6.19 11.38
CA ILE A 141 -18.38 6.52 10.49
C ILE A 141 -19.25 7.52 11.27
N SER A 142 -18.69 8.63 11.77
CA SER A 142 -19.45 9.76 12.32
C SER A 142 -19.96 10.60 11.16
#